data_AF-X1EZS5-F1
#
_entry.id   AF-X1EZS5-F1
#
_cell.length_a   1.000
_cell.length_b   1.000
_cell.length_c   1.000
_cell.angle_alpha   90.00
_cell.angle_beta   90.00
_cell.angle_gamma   90.00
#
_symmetry.space_group_name_H-M   'P 1'
#
loop_
_entity.id
_entity.type
_entity.pdbx_description
1 polymer ?
#
loop_
_entity_poly.entity_id
_entity_poly.type
_entity_poly.pdbx_seq_one_letter_code
_entity_poly.pdbx_strand_id
1 'polypeptide(L)'
;LKIQKKALETDVSALTKDRADRVSEINHLDNTINEYKQNLTDLKEAFQTNKQGYDEFINSIKEFMLQYAMFEGFIAMLQTSPAEKKSIRELASYILMLGEKIWDFYDQPDRLRYLFVTTVLGDYLKCYRCNKCGLKFIANKEPKSYVRNFSCPSCGLSWDLHADDSFLEAMLGFSSKSTDANNTEKQEN
;
A
#
# COMPACT_ATOMS: atom_id res chain seq x y z
N LEU A 1 -72.67 -58.42 -21.04
CA LEU A 1 -73.09 -57.00 -21.17
C LEU A 1 -73.16 -56.25 -19.84
N LYS A 2 -74.04 -56.57 -18.88
CA LYS A 2 -74.12 -55.83 -17.58
C LYS A 2 -72.82 -55.85 -16.75
N ILE A 3 -72.14 -57.00 -16.69
CA ILE A 3 -70.90 -57.16 -15.92
C ILE A 3 -69.75 -56.34 -16.53
N GLN A 4 -69.62 -56.36 -17.87
CA GLN A 4 -68.62 -55.56 -18.59
C GLN A 4 -68.83 -54.05 -18.41
N LYS A 5 -70.08 -53.57 -18.42
CA LYS A 5 -70.38 -52.15 -18.18
C LYS A 5 -69.92 -51.69 -16.79
N LYS A 6 -70.17 -52.50 -15.76
CA LYS A 6 -69.80 -52.18 -14.37
C LYS A 6 -68.27 -52.19 -14.16
N ALA A 7 -67.57 -53.10 -14.82
CA ALA A 7 -66.11 -53.11 -14.85
C ALA A 7 -65.56 -51.83 -15.50
N LEU A 8 -66.13 -51.43 -16.65
CA LEU A 8 -65.74 -50.20 -17.35
C LEU A 8 -65.96 -48.93 -16.50
N GLU A 9 -67.08 -48.84 -15.79
CA GLU A 9 -67.37 -47.72 -14.88
C GLU A 9 -66.35 -47.65 -13.73
N THR A 10 -65.90 -48.80 -13.24
CA THR A 10 -64.87 -48.89 -12.20
C THR A 10 -63.52 -48.42 -12.73
N ASP A 11 -63.14 -48.86 -13.94
CA ASP A 11 -61.89 -48.45 -14.59
C ASP A 11 -61.86 -46.95 -14.90
N VAL A 12 -62.97 -46.38 -15.38
CA VAL A 12 -63.08 -44.93 -15.62
C VAL A 12 -62.91 -44.14 -14.33
N SER A 13 -63.53 -44.59 -13.23
CA SER A 13 -63.37 -43.95 -11.92
C SER A 13 -61.92 -44.00 -11.44
N ALA A 14 -61.27 -45.16 -11.57
CA ALA A 14 -59.87 -45.36 -11.21
C ALA A 14 -58.93 -44.46 -12.04
N LEU A 15 -59.12 -44.39 -13.36
CA LEU A 15 -58.34 -43.53 -14.25
C LEU A 15 -58.57 -42.04 -13.98
N THR A 16 -59.79 -41.65 -13.63
CA THR A 16 -60.09 -40.25 -13.27
C THR A 16 -59.36 -39.84 -12.00
N LYS A 17 -59.29 -40.75 -11.01
CA LYS A 17 -58.53 -40.54 -9.79
C LYS A 17 -57.02 -40.48 -10.06
N ASP A 18 -56.47 -41.45 -10.81
CA ASP A 18 -55.05 -41.45 -11.18
C ASP A 18 -54.64 -40.16 -11.92
N ARG A 19 -55.50 -39.67 -12.82
CA ARG A 19 -55.29 -38.39 -13.49
C ARG A 19 -55.24 -37.22 -12.51
N ALA A 20 -56.15 -37.17 -11.54
CA ALA A 20 -56.17 -36.11 -10.54
C ALA A 20 -54.92 -36.16 -9.65
N ASP A 21 -54.52 -37.35 -9.22
CA ASP A 21 -53.32 -37.57 -8.41
C ASP A 21 -52.05 -37.13 -9.17
N ARG A 22 -51.91 -37.48 -10.45
CA ARG A 22 -50.79 -37.04 -11.30
C ARG A 22 -50.76 -35.53 -11.54
N VAL A 23 -51.91 -34.89 -11.74
CA VAL A 23 -51.97 -33.41 -11.88
C VAL A 23 -51.53 -32.73 -10.58
N SER A 24 -51.93 -33.27 -9.43
CA SER A 24 -51.47 -32.80 -8.13
C SER A 24 -49.95 -32.95 -7.98
N GLU A 25 -49.41 -34.10 -8.37
CA GLU A 25 -47.96 -34.36 -8.34
C GLU A 25 -47.18 -33.43 -9.27
N ILE A 26 -47.66 -33.18 -10.49
CA ILE A 26 -47.06 -32.22 -11.43
C ILE A 26 -47.02 -30.81 -10.81
N ASN A 27 -48.14 -30.35 -10.25
CA ASN A 27 -48.20 -29.04 -9.61
C ASN A 27 -47.24 -28.94 -8.41
N HIS A 28 -47.11 -30.03 -7.62
CA HIS A 28 -46.16 -30.07 -6.53
C HIS A 28 -44.71 -29.98 -7.04
N LEU A 29 -44.36 -30.75 -8.08
CA LEU A 29 -43.04 -30.73 -8.68
C LEU A 29 -42.71 -29.36 -9.28
N ASP A 30 -43.65 -28.70 -9.95
CA ASP A 30 -43.45 -27.35 -10.48
C ASP A 30 -43.18 -26.33 -9.37
N ASN A 31 -43.91 -26.41 -8.24
CA ASN A 31 -43.65 -25.56 -7.09
C ASN A 31 -42.24 -25.81 -6.53
N THR A 32 -41.86 -27.08 -6.37
CA THR A 32 -40.52 -27.46 -5.89
C THR A 32 -39.42 -26.99 -6.85
N ILE A 33 -39.62 -27.07 -8.16
CA ILE A 33 -38.69 -26.55 -9.17
C ILE A 33 -38.52 -25.03 -9.01
N ASN A 34 -39.61 -24.30 -8.80
CA ASN A 34 -39.57 -22.85 -8.61
C ASN A 34 -38.85 -22.47 -7.31
N GLU A 35 -39.09 -23.19 -6.22
CA GLU A 35 -38.35 -23.01 -4.96
C GLU A 35 -36.85 -23.25 -5.14
N TYR A 36 -36.45 -24.31 -5.83
CA TYR A 36 -35.04 -24.57 -6.10
C TYR A 36 -34.38 -23.52 -6.99
N LYS A 37 -35.10 -22.99 -7.99
CA LYS A 37 -34.60 -21.87 -8.82
C LYS A 37 -34.36 -20.61 -7.99
N GLN A 38 -35.28 -20.32 -7.07
CA GLN A 38 -35.12 -19.17 -6.18
C GLN A 38 -33.92 -19.36 -5.26
N ASN A 39 -33.83 -20.51 -4.59
CA ASN A 39 -32.69 -20.84 -3.72
C ASN A 39 -31.34 -20.77 -4.45
N LEU A 40 -31.28 -21.19 -5.71
CA LEU A 40 -30.07 -21.07 -6.53
C LEU A 40 -29.70 -19.62 -6.84
N THR A 41 -30.70 -18.76 -7.04
CA THR A 41 -30.50 -17.34 -7.29
C THR A 41 -29.96 -16.65 -6.04
N ASP A 42 -30.61 -16.88 -4.90
CA ASP A 42 -30.21 -16.33 -3.60
C ASP A 42 -28.79 -16.79 -3.20
N LEU A 43 -28.48 -18.08 -3.43
CA LEU A 43 -27.15 -18.63 -3.16
C LEU A 43 -26.07 -17.99 -4.04
N LYS A 44 -26.38 -17.74 -5.32
CA LYS A 44 -25.45 -17.10 -6.25
C LYS A 44 -25.16 -15.66 -5.83
N GLU A 45 -26.17 -14.92 -5.41
CA GLU A 45 -26.01 -13.55 -4.90
C GLU A 45 -25.19 -13.53 -3.62
N ALA A 46 -25.50 -14.41 -2.66
CA ALA A 46 -24.74 -14.53 -1.41
C ALA A 46 -23.26 -14.87 -1.67
N PHE A 47 -22.98 -15.75 -2.63
CA PHE A 47 -21.61 -16.08 -3.03
C PHE A 47 -20.86 -14.88 -3.61
N GLN A 48 -21.51 -14.07 -4.47
CA GLN A 48 -20.89 -12.88 -5.05
C GLN A 48 -20.54 -11.84 -3.99
N THR A 49 -21.45 -11.58 -3.05
CA THR A 49 -21.22 -10.66 -1.94
C THR A 49 -20.06 -11.13 -1.06
N ASN A 50 -20.03 -12.42 -0.70
CA ASN A 50 -18.93 -12.97 0.07
C ASN A 50 -17.59 -12.87 -0.65
N LYS A 51 -17.57 -13.09 -1.98
CA LYS A 51 -16.35 -12.95 -2.77
C LYS A 51 -15.82 -11.51 -2.73
N GLN A 52 -16.69 -10.51 -2.90
CA GLN A 52 -16.31 -9.09 -2.82
C GLN A 52 -15.73 -8.76 -1.44
N GLY A 53 -16.38 -9.21 -0.36
CA GLY A 53 -15.85 -9.02 0.99
C GLY A 53 -14.47 -9.66 1.20
N TYR A 54 -14.20 -10.80 0.58
CA TYR A 54 -12.89 -11.45 0.63
C TYR A 54 -11.82 -10.65 -0.13
N ASP A 55 -12.17 -10.11 -1.30
CA ASP A 55 -11.27 -9.26 -2.10
C ASP A 55 -10.91 -7.96 -1.35
N GLU A 56 -11.89 -7.32 -0.71
CA GLU A 56 -11.67 -6.15 0.14
C GLU A 56 -10.77 -6.46 1.35
N PHE A 57 -10.97 -7.61 1.98
CA PHE A 57 -10.15 -8.05 3.11
C PHE A 57 -8.70 -8.31 2.69
N ILE A 58 -8.48 -8.96 1.55
CA ILE A 58 -7.13 -9.17 0.99
C ILE A 58 -6.44 -7.83 0.73
N ASN A 59 -7.14 -6.85 0.16
CA ASN A 59 -6.58 -5.53 -0.11
C ASN A 59 -6.19 -4.81 1.20
N SER A 60 -7.04 -4.90 2.22
CA SER A 60 -6.75 -4.36 3.55
C SER A 60 -5.49 -5.00 4.17
N ILE A 61 -5.33 -6.32 4.06
CA ILE A 61 -4.12 -7.01 4.53
C ILE A 61 -2.87 -6.47 3.82
N LYS A 62 -2.91 -6.30 2.49
CA LYS A 62 -1.77 -5.79 1.73
C LYS A 62 -1.36 -4.38 2.18
N GLU A 63 -2.34 -3.52 2.44
CA GLU A 63 -2.08 -2.17 2.97
C GLU A 63 -1.43 -2.22 4.35
N PHE A 64 -1.95 -3.04 5.26
CA PHE A 64 -1.36 -3.21 6.59
C PHE A 64 0.05 -3.80 6.54
N MET A 65 0.31 -4.77 5.66
CA MET A 65 1.66 -5.31 5.46
C MET A 65 2.64 -4.24 5.00
N LEU A 66 2.23 -3.36 4.08
CA LEU A 66 3.06 -2.25 3.62
C LEU A 66 3.33 -1.23 4.74
N GLN A 67 2.30 -0.86 5.51
CA GLN A 67 2.44 0.02 6.67
C GLN A 67 3.38 -0.58 7.72
N TYR A 68 3.26 -1.89 7.98
CA TYR A 68 4.12 -2.59 8.92
C TYR A 68 5.58 -2.62 8.43
N ALA A 69 5.83 -2.92 7.16
CA ALA A 69 7.17 -2.89 6.59
C ALA A 69 7.81 -1.48 6.66
N MET A 70 7.02 -0.42 6.43
CA MET A 70 7.49 0.96 6.63
C MET A 70 7.82 1.25 8.10
N PHE A 71 7.00 0.75 9.03
CA PHE A 71 7.25 0.88 10.46
C PHE A 71 8.50 0.10 10.91
N GLU A 72 8.71 -1.12 10.42
CA GLU A 72 9.92 -1.89 10.69
C GLU A 72 11.17 -1.18 10.16
N GLY A 73 11.11 -0.66 8.92
CA GLY A 73 12.17 0.16 8.35
C GLY A 73 12.46 1.40 9.19
N PHE A 74 11.41 2.05 9.69
CA PHE A 74 11.53 3.17 10.63
C PHE A 74 12.24 2.78 11.93
N ILE A 75 11.82 1.71 12.59
CA ILE A 75 12.45 1.22 13.83
C ILE A 75 13.91 0.82 13.59
N ALA A 76 14.22 0.16 12.49
CA ALA A 76 15.59 -0.20 12.12
C ALA A 76 16.48 1.05 11.95
N MET A 77 15.96 2.11 11.31
CA MET A 77 16.68 3.39 11.18
C MET A 77 16.90 4.09 12.53
N LEU A 78 15.94 3.99 13.45
CA LEU A 78 16.09 4.53 14.80
C LEU A 78 17.15 3.76 15.63
N GLN A 79 17.15 2.44 15.52
CA GLN A 79 18.11 1.58 16.21
C GLN A 79 19.54 1.75 15.66
N THR A 80 19.67 2.15 14.39
CA THR A 80 20.96 2.31 13.70
C THR A 80 21.43 3.76 13.59
N SER A 81 20.64 4.74 14.03
CA SER A 81 21.01 6.16 13.97
C SER A 81 22.24 6.46 14.85
N PRO A 82 23.37 6.95 14.28
CA PRO A 82 24.60 7.23 15.03
C PRO A 82 24.56 8.54 15.83
N ALA A 83 23.49 9.34 15.69
CA ALA A 83 23.40 10.68 16.24
C ALA A 83 22.44 10.74 17.45
N GLU A 84 23.05 10.68 18.63
CA GLU A 84 22.59 11.20 19.93
C GLU A 84 21.26 10.70 20.53
N LYS A 85 21.38 10.05 21.70
CA LYS A 85 20.79 10.40 23.02
C LYS A 85 19.41 11.09 23.13
N LYS A 86 18.53 11.04 22.14
CA LYS A 86 17.14 11.50 22.30
C LYS A 86 16.30 10.38 22.90
N SER A 87 15.52 10.70 23.92
CA SER A 87 14.76 9.69 24.64
C SER A 87 13.72 9.06 23.70
N ILE A 88 13.38 7.77 23.91
CA ILE A 88 12.28 7.10 23.19
C ILE A 88 10.99 7.93 23.20
N ARG A 89 10.80 8.76 24.23
CA ARG A 89 9.67 9.66 24.40
C ARG A 89 9.65 10.81 23.39
N GLU A 90 10.79 11.40 23.09
CA GLU A 90 10.92 12.45 22.06
C GLU A 90 10.73 11.84 20.68
N LEU A 91 11.25 10.64 20.46
CA LEU A 91 11.02 9.87 19.24
C LEU A 91 9.52 9.60 19.00
N ALA A 92 8.82 9.12 20.04
CA ALA A 92 7.39 8.91 20.01
C ALA A 92 6.62 10.20 19.72
N SER A 93 7.07 11.34 20.25
CA SER A 93 6.46 12.64 19.98
C SER A 93 6.63 13.09 18.53
N TYR A 94 7.78 12.81 17.90
CA TYR A 94 7.99 13.08 16.47
C TYR A 94 7.13 12.19 15.57
N ILE A 95 6.95 10.92 15.94
CA ILE A 95 6.05 10.00 15.23
C ILE A 95 4.61 10.48 15.29
N LEU A 96 4.15 10.93 16.47
CA LEU A 96 2.80 11.47 16.64
C LEU A 96 2.61 12.78 15.86
N MET A 97 3.59 13.69 15.90
CA MET A 97 3.55 14.95 15.14
C MET A 97 3.59 14.72 13.61
N LEU A 98 4.35 13.73 13.15
CA LEU A 98 4.33 13.30 11.76
C LEU A 98 2.96 12.72 11.42
N GLY A 99 2.42 11.83 12.26
CA GLY A 99 1.05 11.32 12.14
C GLY A 99 0.04 12.45 11.95
N GLU A 100 0.05 13.49 12.79
CA GLU A 100 -0.89 14.62 12.69
C GLU A 100 -0.73 15.48 11.43
N LYS A 101 0.49 15.70 10.93
CA LYS A 101 0.75 16.53 9.75
C LYS A 101 0.67 15.80 8.42
N ILE A 102 0.79 14.47 8.41
CA ILE A 102 0.87 13.66 7.18
C ILE A 102 -0.50 13.50 6.50
N TRP A 103 -1.61 13.57 7.25
CA TRP A 103 -2.95 13.40 6.69
C TRP A 103 -3.32 14.44 5.62
N ASP A 104 -2.65 15.60 5.58
CA ASP A 104 -2.90 16.66 4.60
C ASP A 104 -2.06 16.55 3.32
N PHE A 105 -1.06 15.66 3.26
CA PHE A 105 -0.05 15.62 2.17
C PHE A 105 -0.06 14.33 1.34
N TYR A 106 -1.18 13.60 1.32
CA TYR A 106 -1.33 12.31 0.63
C TYR A 106 -0.89 12.29 -0.85
N ASP A 107 -0.82 13.43 -1.54
CA ASP A 107 -0.47 13.51 -2.96
C ASP A 107 1.02 13.68 -3.29
N GLN A 108 1.92 13.80 -2.30
CA GLN A 108 3.36 14.04 -2.57
C GLN A 108 4.29 13.16 -1.72
N PRO A 109 4.51 11.89 -2.13
CA PRO A 109 5.39 10.94 -1.44
C PRO A 109 6.82 11.47 -1.25
N ASP A 110 7.36 12.18 -2.24
CA ASP A 110 8.71 12.75 -2.17
C ASP A 110 8.83 13.85 -1.11
N ARG A 111 7.75 14.61 -0.89
CA ARG A 111 7.71 15.69 0.10
C ARG A 111 7.55 15.15 1.52
N LEU A 112 6.75 14.09 1.68
CA LEU A 112 6.64 13.33 2.93
C LEU A 112 7.99 12.72 3.31
N ARG A 113 8.68 12.12 2.34
CA ARG A 113 10.02 11.56 2.51
C ARG A 113 11.04 12.63 2.89
N TYR A 114 11.05 13.77 2.20
CA TYR A 114 11.92 14.91 2.53
C TYR A 114 11.66 15.43 3.95
N LEU A 115 10.39 15.65 4.32
CA LEU A 115 10.01 16.13 5.65
C LEU A 115 10.42 15.13 6.74
N PHE A 116 10.22 13.84 6.49
CA PHE A 116 10.64 12.76 7.37
C PHE A 116 12.17 12.73 7.56
N VAL A 117 12.93 12.73 6.46
CA VAL A 117 14.40 12.73 6.46
C VAL A 117 14.95 13.92 7.23
N THR A 118 14.46 15.13 6.93
CA THR A 118 14.89 16.36 7.63
C THR A 118 14.48 16.40 9.10
N THR A 119 13.31 15.87 9.47
CA THR A 119 12.80 15.88 10.85
C THR A 119 13.50 14.84 11.73
N VAL A 120 13.73 13.63 11.20
CA VAL A 120 14.32 12.52 11.97
C VAL A 120 15.85 12.60 11.98
N LEU A 121 16.45 12.95 10.84
CA LEU A 121 17.90 12.97 10.69
C LEU A 121 18.52 14.37 10.88
N GLY A 122 17.68 15.41 11.04
CA GLY A 122 18.13 16.81 11.14
C GLY A 122 18.83 17.32 9.87
N ASP A 123 19.47 18.48 9.98
CA ASP A 123 20.34 19.02 8.92
C ASP A 123 21.71 18.30 8.83
N TYR A 124 21.97 17.35 9.73
CA TYR A 124 23.30 16.82 9.99
C TYR A 124 23.57 15.45 9.38
N LEU A 125 22.71 14.95 8.49
CA LEU A 125 22.93 13.74 7.67
C LEU A 125 23.01 14.08 6.17
N LYS A 126 23.35 15.34 5.87
CA LYS A 126 23.65 15.80 4.52
C LYS A 126 25.03 15.28 4.10
N CYS A 127 25.10 14.80 2.87
CA CYS A 127 26.37 14.51 2.21
C CYS A 127 27.00 15.84 1.80
N TYR A 128 28.27 16.02 2.11
CA TYR A 128 29.03 17.19 1.72
C TYR A 128 30.18 16.79 0.80
N ARG A 129 30.44 17.64 -0.20
CA ARG A 129 31.65 17.60 -1.01
C ARG A 129 32.50 18.82 -0.70
N CYS A 130 33.78 18.58 -0.41
CA CYS A 130 34.77 19.65 -0.32
C CYS A 130 35.31 19.97 -1.71
N ASN A 131 35.20 21.22 -2.18
CA ASN A 131 35.70 21.58 -3.51
C ASN A 131 37.23 21.64 -3.56
N LYS A 132 37.91 21.98 -2.46
CA LYS A 132 39.38 22.01 -2.40
C LYS A 132 40.04 20.65 -2.52
N CYS A 133 39.57 19.65 -1.78
CA CYS A 133 40.22 18.33 -1.75
C CYS A 133 39.38 17.21 -2.40
N GLY A 134 38.18 17.53 -2.88
CA GLY A 134 37.27 16.58 -3.52
C GLY A 134 36.62 15.57 -2.56
N LEU A 135 36.97 15.58 -1.27
CA LEU A 135 36.46 14.60 -0.32
C LEU A 135 34.93 14.72 -0.19
N LYS A 136 34.25 13.59 -0.41
CA LYS A 136 32.85 13.42 -0.08
C LYS A 136 32.72 12.77 1.29
N PHE A 137 31.91 13.34 2.16
CA PHE A 137 31.69 12.79 3.49
C PHE A 137 30.28 13.12 3.98
N ILE A 138 29.75 12.24 4.83
CA ILE A 138 28.48 12.44 5.49
C ILE A 138 28.77 13.13 6.81
N ALA A 139 28.20 14.31 7.03
CA ALA A 139 28.14 14.83 8.38
C ALA A 139 27.32 13.85 9.23
N ASN A 140 27.72 13.56 10.46
CA ASN A 140 27.00 12.64 11.33
C ASN A 140 26.82 13.20 12.76
N LYS A 141 27.06 14.50 12.91
CA LYS A 141 27.01 15.23 14.17
C LYS A 141 26.43 16.61 13.90
N GLU A 142 25.73 17.20 14.85
CA GLU A 142 25.30 18.59 14.69
C GLU A 142 26.50 19.56 14.55
N PRO A 143 26.35 20.64 13.76
CA PRO A 143 27.37 21.67 13.69
C PRO A 143 27.54 22.32 15.06
N LYS A 144 28.80 22.60 15.44
CA LYS A 144 29.12 23.12 16.78
C LYS A 144 28.53 24.50 17.07
N SER A 145 28.09 25.25 16.06
CA SER A 145 27.23 26.43 16.22
C SER A 145 26.49 26.75 14.92
N TYR A 146 25.38 27.48 15.02
CA TYR A 146 24.64 28.02 13.85
C TYR A 146 25.50 28.87 12.89
N VAL A 147 26.66 29.37 13.35
CA VAL A 147 27.55 30.25 12.59
C VAL A 147 28.78 29.49 12.06
N ARG A 148 29.09 28.32 12.62
CA ARG A 148 30.19 27.46 12.17
C ARG A 148 29.62 26.22 11.49
N ASN A 149 29.59 26.28 10.16
CA ASN A 149 29.31 25.14 9.30
C ASN A 149 30.26 23.96 9.60
N PHE A 150 29.89 22.80 9.06
CA PHE A 150 30.74 21.61 8.99
C PHE A 150 32.15 21.95 8.51
N SER A 151 33.14 21.14 8.89
CA SER A 151 34.51 21.29 8.40
C SER A 151 34.92 20.02 7.67
N CYS A 152 35.61 20.17 6.55
CA CYS A 152 36.15 19.03 5.83
C CYS A 152 37.11 18.25 6.75
N PRO A 153 36.90 16.94 6.95
CA PRO A 153 37.77 16.16 7.83
C PRO A 153 39.18 15.94 7.26
N SER A 154 39.37 16.13 5.95
CA SER A 154 40.68 16.02 5.30
C SER A 154 41.47 17.33 5.34
N CYS A 155 40.86 18.47 4.96
CA CYS A 155 41.59 19.74 4.83
C CYS A 155 41.24 20.78 5.91
N GLY A 156 40.30 20.48 6.80
CA GLY A 156 39.87 21.34 7.91
C GLY A 156 39.05 22.57 7.52
N LEU A 157 38.80 22.80 6.22
CA LEU A 157 38.09 23.99 5.76
C LEU A 157 36.57 23.81 5.86
N SER A 158 35.89 24.83 6.37
CA SER A 158 34.43 24.87 6.50
C SER A 158 33.72 25.71 5.44
N TRP A 159 34.44 26.62 4.79
CA TRP A 159 33.87 27.56 3.82
C TRP A 159 33.78 26.97 2.40
N ASP A 160 34.43 25.83 2.14
CA ASP A 160 34.52 25.21 0.82
C ASP A 160 33.78 23.87 0.76
N LEU A 161 32.69 23.77 1.53
CA LEU A 161 31.81 22.62 1.60
C LEU A 161 30.49 22.94 0.92
N HIS A 162 30.07 22.05 0.03
CA HIS A 162 28.77 22.11 -0.63
C HIS A 162 27.98 20.85 -0.33
N ALA A 163 26.66 20.99 -0.15
CA ALA A 163 25.77 19.83 -0.08
C ALA A 163 25.83 19.06 -1.41
N ASP A 164 25.98 17.75 -1.33
CA ASP A 164 26.09 16.81 -2.45
C ASP A 164 25.05 15.72 -2.26
N ASP A 165 23.82 16.01 -2.68
CA ASP A 165 22.68 15.10 -2.51
C ASP A 165 22.74 13.89 -3.46
N SER A 166 23.77 13.76 -4.31
CA SER A 166 23.90 12.66 -5.28
C SER A 166 23.93 11.28 -4.63
N PHE A 167 24.40 11.16 -3.38
CA PHE A 167 24.34 9.90 -2.63
C PHE A 167 22.91 9.55 -2.21
N LEU A 168 22.14 10.55 -1.76
CA LEU A 168 20.72 10.38 -1.48
C LEU A 168 19.99 10.04 -2.77
N GLU A 169 20.16 10.82 -3.84
CA GLU A 169 19.57 10.54 -5.16
C GLU A 169 19.85 9.11 -5.65
N ALA A 170 21.10 8.63 -5.51
CA ALA A 170 21.49 7.26 -5.87
C ALA A 170 20.85 6.19 -4.98
N MET A 171 20.78 6.40 -3.66
CA MET A 171 20.06 5.48 -2.75
C MET A 171 18.55 5.45 -3.01
N LEU A 172 17.99 6.57 -3.48
CA LEU A 172 16.56 6.71 -3.74
C LEU A 172 16.17 6.27 -5.16
N GLY A 173 17.13 5.88 -6.01
CA GLY A 173 16.87 5.45 -7.38
C GLY A 173 16.53 6.60 -8.35
N PHE A 174 16.78 7.84 -7.95
CA PHE A 174 16.65 8.99 -8.86
C PHE A 174 17.88 9.00 -9.77
N SER A 175 17.69 8.54 -11.01
CA SER A 175 18.63 8.78 -12.09
C SER A 175 18.59 10.28 -12.42
N SER A 176 19.50 11.07 -11.89
CA SER A 176 19.75 12.40 -12.43
C SER A 176 20.22 12.25 -13.89
N LYS A 177 19.35 12.63 -14.83
CA LYS A 177 19.81 12.93 -16.19
C LYS A 177 20.77 14.10 -16.03
N SER A 178 22.07 13.83 -16.20
CA SER A 178 23.10 14.85 -16.16
C SER A 178 22.78 15.91 -17.22
N THR A 179 22.49 17.13 -16.77
CA THR A 179 22.53 18.30 -17.63
C THR A 179 24.00 18.68 -17.83
N ASP A 180 24.74 17.86 -18.58
CA ASP A 180 26.02 18.28 -19.16
C ASP A 180 25.69 19.10 -20.41
N ALA A 181 25.37 20.38 -20.21
CA ALA A 181 25.32 21.35 -21.28
C ALA A 181 26.36 22.44 -20.98
N ASN A 182 27.30 22.56 -21.93
CA ASN A 182 28.26 23.64 -22.15
C ASN A 182 29.62 23.53 -21.44
N ASN A 183 30.58 22.90 -22.14
CA ASN A 183 31.73 23.65 -22.67
C ASN A 183 32.62 22.74 -23.53
N THR A 184 32.31 22.65 -24.83
CA THR A 184 33.35 22.36 -25.83
C THR A 184 32.89 22.96 -27.15
N GLU A 185 33.37 24.17 -27.47
CA GLU A 185 33.58 24.65 -28.84
C GLU A 185 34.21 26.05 -28.79
N LYS A 186 35.56 26.08 -28.76
CA LYS A 186 36.37 27.14 -29.37
C LYS A 186 37.69 26.54 -29.84
N GLN A 187 37.64 25.89 -30.99
CA GLN A 187 38.72 25.91 -31.98
C GLN A 187 38.08 26.38 -33.28
N GLU A 188 38.41 27.62 -33.69
CA GLU A 188 38.53 28.07 -35.08
C GLU A 188 38.86 29.57 -35.06
N ASN A 189 40.17 29.84 -35.09
CA ASN A 189 40.85 30.82 -35.97
C ASN A 189 42.35 30.83 -35.63
#